data_AF-A0A951L493-F1
#
_entry.id   AF-A0A951L493-F1
#
_cell.length_a   1.000
_cell.length_b   1.000
_cell.length_c   1.000
_cell.angle_alpha   90.00
_cell.angle_beta   90.00
_cell.angle_gamma   90.00
#
_symmetry.space_group_name_H-M   'P 1'
#
loop_
_entity.id
_entity.type
_entity.pdbx_description
1 polymer ?
#
loop_
_entity_poly.entity_id
_entity_poly.type
_entity_poly.pdbx_seq_one_letter_code
_entity_poly.pdbx_strand_id
1 'polypeptide(L)'
;FLDALPVQGNRYGQAYRDRGFEQELLELTRGLGIGAQFGGKYFCHDVRVIRLPRHGASLPIGIGVSCSADRQILGKITADGVFLEELETNPARFLPDIDAAALGGEVIPVDLARPMSEVRRTLSQYPIKTRLSLTGPLIVARDIAHAKLQERLDRGDGLPDYVRNHPIYYAGPAKTPEGYASGSFGPTTAGRMDSYVDAFMAAGGSFVTLAKGNRGAEVRAACRKHGGFYLGSIGGPAARLAQDCIRKVEVVEYPELGMEAIWRIEVVDFPAFIVIDDKGNDFFAGLT
;
A
#
# COMPACT_ATOMS: atom_id res chain seq x y z
N PHE A 1 -19.06 2.41 -16.07
CA PHE A 1 -20.54 2.36 -15.86
C PHE A 1 -21.24 3.62 -16.38
N LEU A 2 -20.79 4.83 -16.00
CA LEU A 2 -21.47 6.10 -16.36
C LEU A 2 -20.84 6.86 -17.53
N ASP A 3 -19.88 6.25 -18.24
CA ASP A 3 -19.10 6.89 -19.30
C ASP A 3 -19.95 7.37 -20.48
N ALA A 4 -21.11 6.75 -20.69
CA ALA A 4 -22.08 7.04 -21.75
C ALA A 4 -23.17 8.06 -21.37
N LEU A 5 -23.11 8.68 -20.18
CA LEU A 5 -24.05 9.75 -19.82
C LEU A 5 -23.97 10.93 -20.80
N PRO A 6 -25.06 11.72 -20.94
CA PRO A 6 -25.03 12.98 -21.69
C PRO A 6 -23.92 13.90 -21.19
N VAL A 7 -23.42 14.80 -22.04
CA VAL A 7 -22.33 15.74 -21.70
C VAL A 7 -22.84 17.10 -21.20
N GLN A 8 -24.15 17.31 -21.18
CA GLN A 8 -24.78 18.54 -20.71
C GLN A 8 -26.07 18.23 -19.95
N GLY A 9 -26.41 19.08 -18.99
CA GLY A 9 -27.68 19.02 -18.27
C GLY A 9 -28.87 19.45 -19.13
N ASN A 10 -30.08 19.29 -18.60
CA ASN A 10 -31.30 19.80 -19.21
C ASN A 10 -32.23 20.42 -18.14
N ARG A 11 -33.32 21.05 -18.57
CA ARG A 11 -34.31 21.68 -17.67
C ARG A 11 -35.02 20.71 -16.71
N TYR A 12 -34.90 19.40 -16.93
CA TYR A 12 -35.55 18.37 -16.13
C TYR A 12 -34.60 17.77 -15.07
N GLY A 13 -33.37 18.27 -14.96
CA GLY A 13 -32.41 17.82 -13.96
C GLY A 13 -31.76 16.48 -14.26
N GLN A 14 -31.56 16.13 -15.54
CA GLN A 14 -30.82 14.91 -15.88
C GLN A 14 -29.37 14.95 -15.35
N ALA A 15 -28.85 13.78 -14.95
CA ALA A 15 -27.43 13.61 -14.68
C ALA A 15 -26.62 13.79 -15.98
N TYR A 16 -25.43 14.39 -15.87
CA TYR A 16 -24.53 14.52 -17.01
C TYR A 16 -23.06 14.40 -16.61
N ARG A 17 -22.23 14.01 -17.57
CA ARG A 17 -20.77 13.89 -17.45
C ARG A 17 -20.10 15.20 -17.84
N ASP A 18 -19.41 15.83 -16.89
CA ASP A 18 -18.75 17.13 -17.06
C ASP A 18 -17.30 16.95 -17.54
N ARG A 19 -17.12 16.81 -18.85
CA ARG A 19 -15.80 16.55 -19.47
C ARG A 19 -14.80 17.69 -19.30
N GLY A 20 -15.29 18.94 -19.20
CA GLY A 20 -14.42 20.08 -18.95
C GLY A 20 -13.78 19.98 -17.57
N PHE A 21 -14.60 19.69 -16.55
CA PHE A 21 -14.10 19.55 -15.19
C PHE A 21 -13.28 18.27 -14.98
N GLU A 22 -13.57 17.19 -15.72
CA GLU A 22 -12.69 16.01 -15.76
C GLU A 22 -11.27 16.34 -16.19
N GLN A 23 -11.10 17.13 -17.25
CA GLN A 23 -9.79 17.52 -17.75
C GLN A 23 -9.04 18.41 -16.76
N GLU A 24 -9.73 19.40 -16.19
CA GLU A 24 -9.15 20.30 -15.17
C GLU A 24 -8.65 19.51 -13.95
N LEU A 25 -9.45 18.59 -13.43
CA LEU A 25 -9.04 17.74 -12.30
C LEU A 25 -7.91 16.79 -12.68
N LEU A 26 -7.92 16.23 -13.89
CA LEU A 26 -6.82 15.37 -14.35
C LEU A 26 -5.51 16.17 -14.46
N GLU A 27 -5.53 17.40 -14.94
CA GLU A 27 -4.36 18.29 -14.98
C GLU A 27 -3.88 18.65 -13.57
N LEU A 28 -4.80 18.97 -12.66
CA LEU A 28 -4.49 19.22 -11.26
C LEU A 28 -3.79 18.02 -10.62
N THR A 29 -4.34 16.80 -10.78
CA THR A 29 -3.75 15.58 -10.21
C THR A 29 -2.35 15.28 -10.73
N ARG A 30 -2.06 15.66 -11.99
CA ARG A 30 -0.72 15.54 -12.60
C ARG A 30 0.28 16.54 -12.04
N GLY A 31 -0.19 17.67 -11.51
CA GLY A 31 0.62 18.71 -10.88
C GLY A 31 0.98 18.46 -9.41
N LEU A 32 0.27 17.55 -8.71
CA LEU A 32 0.48 17.29 -7.28
C LEU A 32 1.85 16.69 -6.92
N GLY A 33 2.56 16.14 -7.91
CA GLY A 33 3.86 15.50 -7.68
C GLY A 33 3.82 14.17 -6.91
N ILE A 34 2.65 13.72 -6.44
CA ILE A 34 2.46 12.42 -5.75
C ILE A 34 2.75 11.25 -6.69
N GLY A 35 2.31 11.35 -7.94
CA GLY A 35 2.51 10.36 -8.98
C GLY A 35 2.00 8.96 -8.64
N ALA A 36 2.59 7.95 -9.29
CA ALA A 36 2.24 6.56 -9.07
C ALA A 36 2.92 6.03 -7.81
N GLN A 37 2.33 6.37 -6.65
CA GLN A 37 2.76 6.01 -5.29
C GLN A 37 4.04 6.70 -4.79
N PHE A 38 5.10 6.78 -5.59
CA PHE A 38 6.42 7.28 -5.16
C PHE A 38 6.92 8.45 -6.02
N GLY A 39 6.08 9.48 -6.15
CA GLY A 39 6.41 10.71 -6.86
C GLY A 39 6.12 10.65 -8.36
N GLY A 40 5.89 11.83 -8.96
CA GLY A 40 5.76 12.00 -10.40
C GLY A 40 4.36 12.41 -10.86
N LYS A 41 4.00 12.05 -12.09
CA LYS A 41 2.83 12.57 -12.81
C LYS A 41 1.56 11.73 -12.65
N TYR A 42 1.69 10.41 -12.58
CA TYR A 42 0.57 9.47 -12.75
C TYR A 42 -0.17 9.18 -11.44
N PHE A 43 -0.74 10.21 -10.81
CA PHE A 43 -1.59 10.02 -9.63
C PHE A 43 -2.96 9.43 -10.01
N CYS A 44 -3.53 9.91 -11.12
CA CYS A 44 -4.75 9.37 -11.71
C CYS A 44 -4.49 8.89 -13.14
N HIS A 45 -5.08 7.75 -13.52
CA HIS A 45 -5.13 7.32 -14.92
C HIS A 45 -6.02 8.26 -15.73
N ASP A 46 -7.23 8.49 -15.22
CA ASP A 46 -8.23 9.42 -15.73
C ASP A 46 -9.15 9.90 -14.58
N VAL A 47 -10.10 10.78 -14.90
CA VAL A 47 -11.09 11.31 -13.96
C VAL A 47 -12.48 11.17 -14.58
N ARG A 48 -13.49 10.93 -13.73
CA ARG A 48 -14.91 11.00 -14.11
C ARG A 48 -15.63 11.97 -13.19
N VAL A 49 -16.38 12.93 -13.76
CA VAL A 49 -17.16 13.93 -13.00
C VAL A 49 -18.60 13.87 -13.44
N ILE A 50 -19.48 13.49 -12.50
CA ILE A 50 -20.92 13.41 -12.73
C ILE A 50 -21.62 14.53 -11.97
N ARG A 51 -22.38 15.34 -12.70
CA ARG A 51 -23.20 16.41 -12.15
C ARG A 51 -24.62 15.90 -11.99
N LEU A 52 -25.17 16.07 -10.79
CA LEU A 52 -26.50 15.61 -10.41
C LEU A 52 -27.39 16.81 -10.02
N PRO A 53 -28.72 16.70 -10.17
CA PRO A 53 -29.63 17.66 -9.58
C PRO A 53 -29.54 17.58 -8.05
N ARG A 54 -29.95 18.66 -7.38
CA ARG A 54 -29.92 18.76 -5.92
C ARG A 54 -31.10 19.59 -5.43
N HIS A 55 -31.51 19.34 -4.19
CA HIS A 55 -32.36 20.28 -3.48
C HIS A 55 -31.64 21.64 -3.31
N GLY A 56 -32.38 22.75 -3.35
CA GLY A 56 -31.78 24.10 -3.28
C GLY A 56 -30.86 24.31 -2.07
N ALA A 57 -31.23 23.72 -0.93
CA ALA A 57 -30.50 23.78 0.34
C ALA A 57 -29.44 22.68 0.55
N SER A 58 -29.10 21.88 -0.47
CA SER A 58 -28.16 20.77 -0.33
C SER A 58 -27.15 20.74 -1.47
N LEU A 59 -25.90 20.32 -1.20
CA LEU A 59 -24.85 20.11 -2.19
C LEU A 59 -23.96 18.93 -1.77
N PRO A 60 -24.46 17.69 -1.88
CA PRO A 60 -23.64 16.52 -1.60
C PRO A 60 -22.54 16.37 -2.65
N ILE A 61 -21.32 16.04 -2.22
CA ILE A 61 -20.17 15.78 -3.09
C ILE A 61 -19.58 14.44 -2.68
N GLY A 62 -19.40 13.54 -3.65
CA GLY A 62 -18.74 12.25 -3.47
C GLY A 62 -17.44 12.21 -4.26
N ILE A 63 -16.38 11.71 -3.64
CA ILE A 63 -15.08 11.46 -4.27
C ILE A 63 -14.72 10.00 -3.98
N GLY A 64 -14.30 9.29 -5.00
CA GLY A 64 -13.91 7.89 -4.90
C GLY A 64 -12.88 7.54 -5.95
N VAL A 65 -12.21 6.41 -5.76
CA VAL A 65 -11.20 5.90 -6.68
C VAL A 65 -11.43 4.42 -6.93
N SER A 66 -11.18 3.97 -8.16
CA SER A 66 -10.80 2.59 -8.39
C SER A 66 -9.28 2.49 -8.30
N CYS A 67 -8.79 1.46 -7.62
CA CYS A 67 -7.35 1.29 -7.38
C CYS A 67 -6.69 0.48 -8.51
N SER A 68 -5.40 0.22 -8.41
CA SER A 68 -4.69 -0.65 -9.37
C SER A 68 -5.29 -2.05 -9.50
N ALA A 69 -6.09 -2.50 -8.53
CA ALA A 69 -6.92 -3.69 -8.63
C ALA A 69 -8.33 -3.32 -9.13
N ASP A 70 -8.40 -2.67 -10.29
CA ASP A 70 -9.62 -2.24 -11.00
C ASP A 70 -10.37 -3.49 -11.51
N ARG A 71 -11.47 -3.83 -10.85
CA ARG A 71 -12.12 -5.14 -10.96
C ARG A 71 -13.63 -5.01 -10.98
N GLN A 72 -14.17 -4.91 -12.19
CA GLN A 72 -15.59 -4.95 -12.50
C GLN A 72 -15.81 -5.86 -13.71
N ILE A 73 -17.00 -6.43 -13.80
CA ILE A 73 -17.43 -7.19 -14.98
C ILE A 73 -18.92 -6.93 -15.19
N LEU A 74 -19.30 -6.44 -16.37
CA LEU A 74 -20.70 -6.38 -16.76
C LEU A 74 -21.21 -7.78 -17.10
N GLY A 75 -22.50 -7.99 -16.87
CA GLY A 75 -23.18 -9.23 -17.26
C GLY A 75 -24.61 -8.93 -17.69
N LYS A 76 -25.16 -9.77 -18.55
CA LYS A 76 -26.56 -9.72 -18.95
C LYS A 76 -27.09 -11.13 -19.23
N ILE A 77 -28.39 -11.30 -19.05
CA ILE A 77 -29.13 -12.50 -19.43
C ILE A 77 -30.18 -12.07 -20.45
N THR A 78 -30.23 -12.77 -21.59
CA THR A 78 -31.23 -12.54 -22.64
C THR A 78 -31.91 -13.86 -23.01
N ALA A 79 -32.86 -13.82 -23.94
CA ALA A 79 -33.43 -15.04 -24.53
C ALA A 79 -32.37 -15.95 -25.19
N ASP A 80 -31.22 -15.38 -25.57
CA ASP A 80 -30.12 -16.08 -26.25
C ASP A 80 -29.11 -16.71 -25.28
N GLY A 81 -29.20 -16.42 -23.97
CA GLY A 81 -28.33 -17.02 -22.95
C GLY A 81 -27.76 -16.05 -21.93
N VAL A 82 -26.64 -16.44 -21.32
CA VAL A 82 -25.92 -15.70 -20.27
C VAL A 82 -24.63 -15.13 -20.88
N PHE A 83 -24.42 -13.82 -20.71
CA PHE A 83 -23.30 -13.08 -21.27
C PHE A 83 -22.52 -12.37 -20.17
N LEU A 84 -21.21 -12.39 -20.28
CA LEU A 84 -20.27 -11.65 -19.44
C LEU A 84 -19.38 -10.77 -20.31
N GLU A 85 -18.95 -9.63 -19.76
CA GLU A 85 -17.96 -8.76 -20.38
C GLU A 85 -16.64 -9.50 -20.58
N GLU A 86 -16.11 -9.42 -21.80
CA GLU A 86 -14.80 -9.95 -22.13
C GLU A 86 -13.72 -9.02 -21.60
N LEU A 87 -12.83 -9.56 -20.77
CA LEU A 87 -11.64 -8.87 -20.28
C LEU A 87 -10.43 -9.27 -21.11
N GLU A 88 -9.35 -8.49 -21.03
CA GLU A 88 -8.07 -8.83 -21.66
C GLU A 88 -7.50 -10.15 -21.12
N THR A 89 -7.21 -11.10 -22.02
CA THR A 89 -6.63 -12.41 -21.67
C THR A 89 -5.14 -12.51 -21.97
N ASN A 90 -4.58 -11.58 -22.76
CA ASN A 90 -3.16 -11.48 -23.05
C ASN A 90 -2.60 -10.10 -22.62
N PRO A 91 -2.51 -9.82 -21.31
CA PRO A 91 -2.02 -8.53 -20.81
C PRO A 91 -0.54 -8.29 -21.14
N ALA A 92 0.23 -9.33 -21.47
CA ALA A 92 1.65 -9.21 -21.82
C ALA A 92 1.89 -8.30 -23.04
N ARG A 93 0.89 -8.13 -23.91
CA ARG A 93 0.98 -7.21 -25.06
C ARG A 93 1.14 -5.73 -24.67
N PHE A 94 0.81 -5.37 -23.43
CA PHE A 94 0.97 -4.02 -22.90
C PHE A 94 2.31 -3.81 -22.20
N LEU A 95 3.16 -4.85 -22.09
CA LEU A 95 4.50 -4.70 -21.54
C LEU A 95 5.37 -3.93 -22.55
N PRO A 96 5.98 -2.81 -22.14
CA PRO A 96 6.95 -2.14 -22.99
C PRO A 96 8.26 -2.92 -23.02
N ASP A 97 9.06 -2.71 -24.05
CA ASP A 97 10.47 -3.10 -24.04
C ASP A 97 11.21 -2.20 -23.05
N ILE A 98 11.56 -2.75 -21.89
CA ILE A 98 12.26 -2.03 -20.83
C ILE A 98 13.74 -2.41 -20.86
N ASP A 99 14.60 -1.42 -21.03
CA ASP A 99 16.00 -1.55 -20.65
C ASP A 99 16.12 -1.35 -19.12
N ALA A 100 16.47 -2.40 -18.39
CA ALA A 100 16.65 -2.33 -16.94
C ALA A 100 17.75 -1.33 -16.55
N ALA A 101 18.72 -1.05 -17.43
CA ALA A 101 19.73 -0.02 -17.22
C ALA A 101 19.14 1.40 -17.30
N ALA A 102 18.00 1.58 -17.99
CA ALA A 102 17.29 2.86 -18.10
C ALA A 102 16.42 3.18 -16.86
N LEU A 103 16.07 2.18 -16.04
CA LEU A 103 15.31 2.35 -14.79
C LEU A 103 16.20 2.73 -13.58
N GLY A 104 17.18 3.60 -13.84
CA GLY A 104 18.34 3.89 -13.01
C GLY A 104 18.09 4.26 -11.54
N GLY A 105 19.19 4.46 -10.83
CA GLY A 105 19.23 4.72 -9.40
C GLY A 105 19.79 3.53 -8.63
N GLU A 106 20.61 3.83 -7.63
CA GLU A 106 21.19 2.83 -6.75
C GLU A 106 20.09 2.14 -5.93
N VAL A 107 20.16 0.81 -5.83
CA VAL A 107 19.29 0.01 -4.98
C VAL A 107 20.15 -0.58 -3.88
N ILE A 108 19.85 -0.22 -2.63
CA ILE A 108 20.66 -0.62 -1.49
C ILE A 108 20.17 -1.98 -0.96
N PRO A 109 21.00 -3.03 -0.98
CA PRO A 109 20.66 -4.29 -0.35
C PRO A 109 20.67 -4.13 1.18
N VAL A 110 19.64 -4.67 1.85
CA VAL A 110 19.53 -4.67 3.32
C VAL A 110 19.27 -6.08 3.80
N ASP A 111 20.22 -6.61 4.59
CA ASP A 111 20.09 -7.89 5.28
C ASP A 111 19.30 -7.74 6.58
N LEU A 112 18.08 -8.27 6.59
CA LEU A 112 17.14 -8.27 7.71
C LEU A 112 17.40 -9.38 8.73
N ALA A 113 18.31 -10.32 8.44
CA ALA A 113 18.72 -11.35 9.39
C ALA A 113 19.69 -10.81 10.46
N ARG A 114 20.24 -9.61 10.25
CA ARG A 114 21.07 -8.90 11.23
C ARG A 114 20.24 -8.46 12.45
N PRO A 115 20.86 -8.24 13.62
CA PRO A 115 20.18 -7.64 14.77
C PRO A 115 19.49 -6.32 14.42
N MET A 116 18.31 -6.06 14.99
CA MET A 116 17.51 -4.85 14.71
C MET A 116 18.30 -3.54 14.86
N SER A 117 19.22 -3.46 15.83
CA SER A 117 20.11 -2.31 16.02
C SER A 117 21.05 -2.08 14.82
N GLU A 118 21.56 -3.16 14.21
CA GLU A 118 22.38 -3.08 13.00
C GLU A 118 21.57 -2.72 11.77
N VAL A 119 20.37 -3.29 11.61
CA VAL A 119 19.45 -2.94 10.52
C VAL A 119 19.15 -1.44 10.54
N ARG A 120 18.80 -0.90 11.72
CA ARG A 120 18.55 0.54 11.90
C ARG A 120 19.78 1.40 11.61
N ARG A 121 20.97 0.95 12.04
CA ARG A 121 22.25 1.64 11.76
C ARG A 121 22.56 1.67 10.26
N THR A 122 22.23 0.60 9.53
CA THR A 122 22.34 0.59 8.06
C THR A 122 21.35 1.57 7.44
N LEU A 123 20.07 1.52 7.81
CA LEU A 123 19.04 2.42 7.28
C LEU A 123 19.36 3.90 7.56
N SER A 124 19.92 4.23 8.72
CA SER A 124 20.25 5.61 9.11
C SER A 124 21.31 6.28 8.22
N GLN A 125 22.08 5.51 7.46
CA GLN A 125 23.10 6.02 6.52
C GLN A 125 22.48 6.64 5.26
N TYR A 126 21.20 6.36 4.99
CA TYR A 126 20.54 6.76 3.75
C TYR A 126 19.39 7.74 3.99
N PRO A 127 19.16 8.70 3.07
CA PRO A 127 18.04 9.61 3.17
C PRO A 127 16.71 8.93 2.79
N ILE A 128 15.60 9.60 3.09
CA ILE A 128 14.30 9.32 2.47
C ILE A 128 14.41 9.28 0.94
N LYS A 129 13.46 8.61 0.27
CA LYS A 129 13.44 8.34 -1.18
C LYS A 129 14.46 7.29 -1.67
N THR A 130 15.38 6.83 -0.82
CA THR A 130 16.31 5.75 -1.17
C THR A 130 15.58 4.45 -1.46
N ARG A 131 15.94 3.78 -2.56
CA ARG A 131 15.44 2.45 -2.95
C ARG A 131 16.21 1.36 -2.21
N LEU A 132 15.49 0.39 -1.67
CA LEU A 132 16.01 -0.74 -0.92
C LEU A 132 15.63 -2.06 -1.58
N SER A 133 16.50 -3.05 -1.44
CA SER A 133 16.25 -4.47 -1.72
C SER A 133 16.40 -5.26 -0.42
N LEU A 134 15.30 -5.71 0.17
CA LEU A 134 15.30 -6.32 1.50
C LEU A 134 15.39 -7.85 1.38
N THR A 135 16.28 -8.46 2.15
CA THR A 135 16.42 -9.93 2.22
C THR A 135 16.48 -10.39 3.67
N GLY A 136 15.72 -11.42 4.03
CA GLY A 136 15.68 -11.99 5.38
C GLY A 136 14.27 -12.06 5.98
N PRO A 137 14.15 -12.23 7.30
CA PRO A 137 12.86 -12.43 7.96
C PRO A 137 12.04 -11.14 8.11
N LEU A 138 10.75 -11.24 7.88
CA LEU A 138 9.74 -10.23 8.22
C LEU A 138 8.66 -10.85 9.10
N ILE A 139 8.21 -10.11 10.10
CA ILE A 139 7.00 -10.44 10.84
C ILE A 139 5.83 -9.72 10.20
N VAL A 140 4.77 -10.44 9.90
CA VAL A 140 3.55 -9.89 9.31
C VAL A 140 2.51 -9.72 10.38
N ALA A 141 2.00 -8.51 10.55
CA ALA A 141 0.91 -8.21 11.45
C ALA A 141 0.14 -7.00 10.93
N ARG A 142 -1.18 -6.97 11.11
CA ARG A 142 -2.04 -5.84 10.72
C ARG A 142 -3.15 -5.63 11.75
N ASP A 143 -4.15 -4.85 11.39
CA ASP A 143 -5.29 -4.35 12.18
C ASP A 143 -5.60 -5.16 13.47
N ILE A 144 -6.12 -6.39 13.38
CA ILE A 144 -6.53 -7.17 14.57
C ILE A 144 -5.31 -7.65 15.39
N ALA A 145 -4.24 -8.09 14.74
CA ALA A 145 -3.01 -8.49 15.41
C ALA A 145 -2.37 -7.32 16.18
N HIS A 146 -2.40 -6.09 15.64
CA HIS A 146 -1.94 -4.91 16.34
C HIS A 146 -2.79 -4.60 17.56
N ALA A 147 -4.12 -4.73 17.46
CA ALA A 147 -5.01 -4.57 18.60
C ALA A 147 -4.67 -5.59 19.71
N LYS A 148 -4.42 -6.86 19.37
CA LYS A 148 -4.00 -7.91 20.34
C LYS A 148 -2.65 -7.61 20.99
N LEU A 149 -1.68 -7.12 20.21
CA LEU A 149 -0.37 -6.69 20.74
C LEU A 149 -0.50 -5.49 21.68
N GLN A 150 -1.41 -4.54 21.37
CA GLN A 150 -1.71 -3.41 22.24
C GLN A 150 -2.39 -3.86 23.54
N GLU A 151 -3.41 -4.72 23.48
CA GLU A 151 -4.05 -5.31 24.67
C GLU A 151 -3.02 -5.98 25.60
N ARG A 152 -2.06 -6.70 25.00
CA ARG A 152 -0.95 -7.33 25.73
C ARG A 152 -0.04 -6.30 26.39
N LEU A 153 0.30 -5.23 25.69
CA LEU A 153 1.11 -4.14 26.23
C LEU A 153 0.39 -3.41 27.38
N ASP A 154 -0.91 -3.13 27.24
CA ASP A 154 -1.74 -2.46 28.24
C ASP A 154 -1.88 -3.28 29.52
N ARG A 155 -1.81 -4.62 29.41
CA ARG A 155 -1.78 -5.56 30.54
C ARG A 155 -0.42 -5.67 31.24
N GLY A 156 0.64 -5.07 30.67
CA GLY A 156 2.00 -5.13 31.23
C GLY A 156 2.81 -6.36 30.81
N ASP A 157 2.32 -7.17 29.88
CA ASP A 157 3.02 -8.39 29.40
C ASP A 157 4.16 -8.08 28.42
N GLY A 158 4.29 -6.81 28.01
CA GLY A 158 5.28 -6.34 27.05
C GLY A 158 5.07 -6.88 25.63
N LEU A 159 5.95 -6.48 24.71
CA LEU A 159 5.92 -6.96 23.34
C LEU A 159 6.67 -8.30 23.16
N PRO A 160 6.16 -9.23 22.34
CA PRO A 160 6.86 -10.47 21.99
C PRO A 160 8.20 -10.21 21.29
N ASP A 161 9.14 -11.15 21.44
CA ASP A 161 10.48 -11.06 20.82
C ASP A 161 10.44 -10.90 19.30
N TYR A 162 9.51 -11.57 18.63
CA TYR A 162 9.37 -11.46 17.19
C TYR A 162 9.00 -10.04 16.74
N VAL A 163 8.26 -9.27 17.56
CA VAL A 163 7.92 -7.85 17.28
C VAL A 163 9.12 -6.92 17.53
N ARG A 164 10.00 -7.31 18.47
CA ARG A 164 11.17 -6.52 18.86
C ARG A 164 12.35 -6.71 17.91
N ASN A 165 12.53 -7.93 17.41
CA ASN A 165 13.75 -8.33 16.72
C ASN A 165 13.65 -8.28 15.18
N HIS A 166 12.45 -8.12 14.61
CA HIS A 166 12.23 -8.14 13.17
C HIS A 166 11.39 -6.95 12.68
N PRO A 167 11.55 -6.51 11.42
CA PRO A 167 10.66 -5.51 10.85
C PRO A 167 9.22 -6.04 10.75
N ILE A 168 8.26 -5.13 10.90
CA ILE A 168 6.82 -5.46 10.87
C ILE A 168 6.24 -5.08 9.51
N TYR A 169 5.88 -6.09 8.72
CA TYR A 169 5.21 -5.96 7.44
C TYR A 169 3.69 -5.95 7.63
N TYR A 170 3.02 -4.89 7.23
CA TYR A 170 1.58 -4.82 7.33
C TYR A 170 0.96 -5.44 6.07
N ALA A 171 0.50 -6.67 6.19
CA ALA A 171 -0.13 -7.40 5.10
C ALA A 171 -1.04 -8.52 5.63
N GLY A 172 -1.81 -9.11 4.73
CA GLY A 172 -2.55 -10.36 4.97
C GLY A 172 -2.48 -11.20 3.71
N PRO A 173 -2.06 -12.48 3.77
CA PRO A 173 -1.88 -13.31 2.60
C PRO A 173 -3.22 -13.76 2.01
N ALA A 174 -3.28 -13.89 0.69
CA ALA A 174 -4.28 -14.74 0.05
C ALA A 174 -3.94 -16.23 0.25
N LYS A 175 -4.89 -17.11 -0.06
CA LYS A 175 -4.67 -18.57 -0.04
C LYS A 175 -3.47 -18.96 -0.90
N THR A 176 -2.60 -19.81 -0.38
CA THR A 176 -1.45 -20.35 -1.10
C THR A 176 -1.90 -21.39 -2.13
N PRO A 177 -1.59 -21.19 -3.43
CA PRO A 177 -1.81 -22.21 -4.44
C PRO A 177 -0.96 -23.47 -4.19
N GLU A 178 -1.44 -24.63 -4.64
CA GLU A 178 -0.67 -25.87 -4.57
C GLU A 178 0.66 -25.74 -5.33
N GLY A 179 1.77 -26.17 -4.71
CA GLY A 179 3.11 -26.08 -5.29
C GLY A 179 3.78 -24.71 -5.22
N TYR A 180 3.12 -23.69 -4.66
CA TYR A 180 3.70 -22.34 -4.50
C TYR A 180 4.16 -22.09 -3.06
N ALA A 181 5.18 -21.25 -2.90
CA ALA A 181 5.68 -20.84 -1.58
C ALA A 181 4.74 -19.88 -0.84
N SER A 182 3.97 -19.08 -1.58
CA SER A 182 3.06 -18.07 -1.04
C SER A 182 1.89 -17.83 -1.99
N GLY A 183 0.71 -17.52 -1.45
CA GLY A 183 -0.33 -16.81 -2.20
C GLY A 183 0.03 -15.34 -2.42
N SER A 184 -0.78 -14.63 -3.20
CA SER A 184 -0.63 -13.17 -3.39
C SER A 184 -0.55 -12.44 -2.05
N PHE A 185 0.50 -11.65 -1.83
CA PHE A 185 0.83 -11.13 -0.49
C PHE A 185 1.41 -9.69 -0.53
N GLY A 186 0.61 -8.75 -1.02
CA GLY A 186 0.98 -7.33 -1.08
C GLY A 186 0.72 -6.57 0.22
N PRO A 187 1.26 -5.34 0.35
CA PRO A 187 1.13 -4.51 1.55
C PRO A 187 -0.30 -4.02 1.74
N THR A 188 -0.67 -3.73 2.99
CA THR A 188 -1.89 -3.01 3.37
C THR A 188 -1.57 -1.55 3.73
N THR A 189 -2.61 -0.72 3.85
CA THR A 189 -2.46 0.72 4.16
C THR A 189 -1.80 0.94 5.52
N ALA A 190 -0.68 1.64 5.53
CA ALA A 190 0.10 1.91 6.73
C ALA A 190 -0.64 2.75 7.78
N GLY A 191 -1.36 3.78 7.30
CA GLY A 191 -2.07 4.76 8.14
C GLY A 191 -3.00 4.17 9.20
N ARG A 192 -3.54 2.96 8.98
CA ARG A 192 -4.46 2.31 9.94
C ARG A 192 -3.75 1.83 11.22
N MET A 193 -2.42 1.72 11.18
CA MET A 193 -1.61 1.29 12.32
C MET A 193 -0.86 2.48 12.97
N ASP A 194 -1.13 3.73 12.58
CA ASP A 194 -0.39 4.91 13.06
C ASP A 194 -0.50 5.08 14.58
N SER A 195 -1.66 4.79 15.17
CA SER A 195 -1.91 4.92 16.62
C SER A 195 -1.08 3.99 17.50
N TYR A 196 -0.52 2.90 16.96
CA TYR A 196 0.26 1.91 17.73
C TYR A 196 1.76 2.23 17.77
N VAL A 197 2.26 3.05 16.83
CA VAL A 197 3.71 3.14 16.56
C VAL A 197 4.50 3.66 17.74
N ASP A 198 4.10 4.80 18.34
CA ASP A 198 4.87 5.39 19.46
C ASP A 198 4.91 4.46 20.67
N ALA A 199 3.77 3.83 21.01
CA ALA A 199 3.67 2.89 22.12
C ALA A 199 4.55 1.65 21.89
N PHE A 200 4.51 1.09 20.68
CA PHE A 200 5.29 -0.11 20.37
C PHE A 200 6.79 0.17 20.34
N MET A 201 7.21 1.30 19.77
CA MET A 201 8.62 1.72 19.78
C MET A 201 9.11 2.03 21.19
N ALA A 202 8.29 2.68 22.03
CA ALA A 202 8.61 2.89 23.45
C ALA A 202 8.76 1.57 24.22
N ALA A 203 8.02 0.53 23.84
CA ALA A 203 8.13 -0.82 24.37
C ALA A 203 9.25 -1.67 23.71
N GLY A 204 10.07 -1.07 22.84
CA GLY A 204 11.23 -1.71 22.24
C GLY A 204 10.94 -2.56 20.99
N GLY A 205 9.80 -2.38 20.32
CA GLY A 205 9.46 -3.09 19.10
C GLY A 205 8.95 -2.20 17.98
N SER A 206 8.64 -2.80 16.82
CA SER A 206 8.12 -2.06 15.66
C SER A 206 9.03 -0.90 15.17
N PHE A 207 10.34 -0.98 15.42
CA PHE A 207 11.29 0.06 15.01
C PHE A 207 11.39 0.23 13.49
N VAL A 208 11.17 -0.84 12.73
CA VAL A 208 11.13 -0.80 11.27
C VAL A 208 9.77 -1.35 10.84
N THR A 209 9.01 -0.53 10.12
CA THR A 209 7.68 -0.91 9.61
C THR A 209 7.70 -0.90 8.10
N LEU A 210 7.01 -1.84 7.46
CA LEU A 210 6.94 -1.99 6.00
C LEU A 210 5.47 -2.10 5.58
N ALA A 211 4.99 -1.24 4.69
CA ALA A 211 3.59 -1.23 4.26
C ALA A 211 3.41 -0.41 2.96
N LYS A 212 2.22 0.11 2.67
CA LYS A 212 2.00 1.07 1.58
C LYS A 212 1.27 2.33 2.03
N GLY A 213 1.44 3.40 1.25
CA GLY A 213 0.80 4.70 1.47
C GLY A 213 1.60 5.63 2.37
N ASN A 214 1.19 6.90 2.42
CA ASN A 214 1.69 7.90 3.37
C ASN A 214 1.15 7.66 4.79
N ARG A 215 1.75 8.31 5.79
CA ARG A 215 1.41 8.17 7.22
C ARG A 215 1.27 9.53 7.88
N GLY A 216 0.66 9.57 9.06
CA GLY A 216 0.47 10.77 9.85
C GLY A 216 1.77 11.32 10.47
N ALA A 217 1.72 12.59 10.89
CA ALA A 217 2.84 13.29 11.50
C ALA A 217 3.29 12.67 12.83
N GLU A 218 2.38 11.99 13.53
CA GLU A 218 2.63 11.22 14.74
C GLU A 218 3.65 10.10 14.53
N VAL A 219 3.61 9.43 13.36
CA VAL A 219 4.57 8.37 13.02
C VAL A 219 5.94 8.98 12.76
N ARG A 220 6.00 10.10 12.06
CA ARG A 220 7.23 10.86 11.84
C ARG A 220 7.86 11.30 13.17
N ALA A 221 7.05 11.79 14.11
CA ALA A 221 7.52 12.16 15.44
C ALA A 221 8.03 10.95 16.23
N ALA A 222 7.33 9.81 16.19
CA ALA A 222 7.74 8.57 16.84
C ALA A 222 9.06 8.03 16.27
N CYS A 223 9.19 7.97 14.94
CA CYS A 223 10.44 7.55 14.28
C CYS A 223 11.61 8.42 14.72
N ARG A 224 11.45 9.76 14.75
CA ARG A 224 12.49 10.68 15.23
C ARG A 224 12.84 10.46 16.71
N LYS A 225 11.82 10.23 17.56
CA LYS A 225 11.98 10.07 19.01
C LYS A 225 12.71 8.76 19.37
N HIS A 226 12.39 7.67 18.69
CA HIS A 226 12.86 6.33 19.03
C HIS A 226 13.92 5.77 18.08
N GLY A 227 14.25 6.51 17.02
CA GLY A 227 15.16 6.11 15.96
C GLY A 227 14.59 5.01 15.04
N GLY A 228 13.30 5.11 14.73
CA GLY A 228 12.56 4.17 13.88
C GLY A 228 12.51 4.57 12.40
N PHE A 229 11.99 3.66 11.57
CA PHE A 229 11.86 3.82 10.12
C PHE A 229 10.52 3.30 9.62
N TYR A 230 9.97 3.97 8.61
CA TYR A 230 8.89 3.44 7.79
C TYR A 230 9.38 3.24 6.35
N LEU A 231 9.26 2.02 5.89
CA LEU A 231 9.58 1.58 4.54
C LEU A 231 8.29 1.43 3.73
N GLY A 232 8.26 2.08 2.56
CA GLY A 232 7.14 1.98 1.62
C GLY A 232 7.41 0.90 0.59
N SER A 233 6.59 -0.13 0.55
CA SER A 233 6.50 -1.10 -0.55
C SER A 233 5.54 -0.61 -1.62
N ILE A 234 5.71 -1.12 -2.84
CA ILE A 234 4.75 -0.91 -3.93
C ILE A 234 3.45 -1.64 -3.61
N GLY A 235 2.34 -0.90 -3.58
CA GLY A 235 0.99 -1.44 -3.43
C GLY A 235 0.41 -1.91 -4.76
N GLY A 236 -0.24 -3.07 -4.78
CA GLY A 236 -0.85 -3.62 -6.00
C GLY A 236 -0.25 -4.92 -6.54
N PRO A 237 1.08 -5.02 -6.79
CA PRO A 237 1.68 -6.18 -7.47
C PRO A 237 1.87 -7.41 -6.56
N ALA A 238 0.84 -7.78 -5.80
CA ALA A 238 0.88 -8.82 -4.78
C ALA A 238 1.27 -10.21 -5.32
N ALA A 239 0.87 -10.54 -6.54
CA ALA A 239 1.23 -11.81 -7.19
C ALA A 239 2.73 -11.88 -7.54
N ARG A 240 3.30 -10.76 -8.02
CA ARG A 240 4.74 -10.67 -8.31
C ARG A 240 5.58 -10.72 -7.04
N LEU A 241 5.17 -10.01 -5.98
CA LEU A 241 5.85 -10.12 -4.67
C LEU A 241 5.84 -11.57 -4.15
N ALA A 242 4.70 -12.27 -4.27
CA ALA A 242 4.59 -13.67 -3.85
C ALA A 242 5.48 -14.61 -4.67
N GLN A 243 5.52 -14.44 -5.98
CA GLN A 243 6.31 -15.28 -6.89
C GLN A 243 7.81 -14.99 -6.77
N ASP A 244 8.18 -13.71 -6.78
CA ASP A 244 9.56 -13.28 -6.97
C ASP A 244 10.28 -13.02 -5.66
N CYS A 245 9.58 -12.67 -4.58
CA CYS A 245 10.24 -12.21 -3.34
C CYS A 245 10.02 -13.13 -2.14
N ILE A 246 8.83 -13.74 -1.99
CA ILE A 246 8.49 -14.51 -0.79
C ILE A 246 8.90 -15.98 -0.99
N ARG A 247 9.66 -16.53 -0.03
CA ARG A 247 10.20 -17.90 -0.11
C ARG A 247 9.62 -18.85 0.92
N LYS A 248 9.08 -18.32 2.01
CA LYS A 248 8.48 -19.10 3.09
C LYS A 248 7.42 -18.27 3.80
N VAL A 249 6.33 -18.92 4.24
CA VAL A 249 5.25 -18.32 5.03
C VAL A 249 4.86 -19.28 6.15
N GLU A 250 4.90 -18.81 7.40
CA GLU A 250 4.54 -19.59 8.58
C GLU A 250 3.67 -18.77 9.51
N VAL A 251 2.63 -19.39 10.10
CA VAL A 251 1.86 -18.77 11.17
C VAL A 251 2.69 -18.80 12.45
N VAL A 252 2.80 -17.66 13.12
CA VAL A 252 3.51 -17.50 14.40
C VAL A 252 2.53 -17.49 15.56
N GLU A 253 1.46 -16.69 15.47
CA GLU A 253 0.49 -16.52 16.56
C GLU A 253 -0.88 -16.12 16.03
N TYR A 254 -1.91 -16.38 16.83
CA TYR A 254 -3.32 -16.10 16.53
C TYR A 254 -3.86 -16.73 15.22
N PRO A 255 -3.66 -18.04 14.99
CA PRO A 255 -4.16 -18.73 13.77
C PRO A 255 -5.67 -18.58 13.57
N GLU A 256 -6.44 -18.39 14.65
CA GLU A 256 -7.89 -18.16 14.62
C GLU A 256 -8.30 -16.87 13.89
N LEU A 257 -7.37 -15.93 13.69
CA LEU A 257 -7.61 -14.67 12.96
C LEU A 257 -7.51 -14.83 11.43
N GLY A 258 -7.25 -16.05 10.93
CA GLY A 258 -7.14 -16.32 9.50
C GLY A 258 -6.06 -15.48 8.84
N MET A 259 -6.40 -14.70 7.81
CA MET A 259 -5.43 -13.86 7.09
C MET A 259 -4.84 -12.72 7.95
N GLU A 260 -5.44 -12.41 9.11
CA GLU A 260 -4.94 -11.40 10.06
C GLU A 260 -4.12 -12.01 11.22
N ALA A 261 -3.82 -13.31 11.17
CA ALA A 261 -2.86 -13.93 12.08
C ALA A 261 -1.49 -13.23 12.00
N ILE A 262 -0.64 -13.47 13.00
CA ILE A 262 0.76 -13.04 12.92
C ILE A 262 1.51 -14.10 12.12
N TRP A 263 2.19 -13.67 11.06
CA TRP A 263 3.00 -14.55 10.23
C TRP A 263 4.47 -14.22 10.35
N ARG A 264 5.32 -15.19 10.01
CA ARG A 264 6.72 -14.97 9.67
C ARG A 264 6.92 -15.34 8.22
N ILE A 265 7.57 -14.47 7.47
CA ILE A 265 7.95 -14.72 6.10
C ILE A 265 9.44 -14.54 5.89
N GLU A 266 10.01 -15.33 4.99
CA GLU A 266 11.39 -15.14 4.51
C GLU A 266 11.32 -14.52 3.12
N VAL A 267 11.94 -13.36 2.95
CA VAL A 267 11.94 -12.62 1.68
C VAL A 267 13.33 -12.50 1.08
N VAL A 268 13.38 -12.40 -0.24
CA VAL A 268 14.59 -12.15 -1.04
C VAL A 268 14.25 -11.04 -2.02
N ASP A 269 15.16 -10.09 -2.15
CA ASP A 269 15.04 -8.95 -3.08
C ASP A 269 13.70 -8.21 -3.02
N PHE A 270 13.15 -8.03 -1.80
CA PHE A 270 11.87 -7.37 -1.62
C PHE A 270 12.02 -5.85 -1.79
N PRO A 271 11.29 -5.22 -2.73
CA PRO A 271 11.49 -3.80 -3.04
C PRO A 271 10.82 -2.89 -2.00
N ALA A 272 11.55 -1.88 -1.53
CA ALA A 272 11.01 -0.84 -0.67
C ALA A 272 11.70 0.52 -0.89
N PHE A 273 11.11 1.57 -0.32
CA PHE A 273 11.69 2.91 -0.24
C PHE A 273 11.77 3.36 1.22
N ILE A 274 12.80 4.11 1.60
CA ILE A 274 12.77 4.84 2.88
C ILE A 274 11.76 5.97 2.75
N VAL A 275 10.61 5.84 3.42
CA VAL A 275 9.54 6.85 3.41
C VAL A 275 9.69 7.79 4.60
N ILE A 276 9.82 7.28 5.81
CA ILE A 276 10.12 8.07 7.01
C ILE A 276 11.41 7.55 7.62
N ASP A 277 12.34 8.46 7.93
CA ASP A 277 13.61 8.14 8.59
C ASP A 277 13.61 8.43 10.10
N ASP A 278 14.71 8.07 10.74
CA ASP A 278 14.99 8.28 12.16
C ASP A 278 15.31 9.73 12.53
N LYS A 279 15.29 10.65 11.56
CA LYS A 279 15.63 12.07 11.74
C LYS A 279 14.38 12.95 11.65
N GLY A 280 13.23 12.33 11.35
CA GLY A 280 11.97 13.04 11.13
C GLY A 280 11.90 13.67 9.75
N ASN A 281 12.47 13.04 8.72
CA ASN A 281 12.16 13.35 7.33
C ASN A 281 11.04 12.43 6.82
N ASP A 282 10.26 12.90 5.86
CA ASP A 282 9.17 12.14 5.24
C ASP A 282 9.18 12.39 3.72
N PHE A 283 9.16 11.32 2.94
CA PHE A 283 9.08 11.31 1.47
C PHE A 283 7.98 12.24 0.96
N PHE A 284 6.81 12.19 1.60
CA PHE A 284 5.61 12.88 1.15
C PHE A 284 5.47 14.28 1.75
N ALA A 285 6.35 14.68 2.67
CA ALA A 285 6.34 16.03 3.22
C ALA A 285 6.68 17.05 2.12
N GLY A 286 5.82 18.06 1.97
CA GLY A 286 6.00 19.13 0.99
C GLY A 286 5.45 18.83 -0.41
N LEU A 287 4.78 17.69 -0.61
CA LEU A 287 3.90 17.50 -1.76
C LEU A 287 2.55 18.17 -1.47
N THR A 288 2.10 19.06 -2.35
CA THR A 288 0.81 19.78 -2.26
C THR A 288 -0.02 19.51 -3.50
#